data_AF-A0A8R2JLE2-F1
#
_entry.id   AF-A0A8R2JLE2-F1
#
_cell.length_a   1.000
_cell.length_b   1.000
_cell.length_c   1.000
_cell.angle_alpha   90.00
_cell.angle_beta   90.00
_cell.angle_gamma   90.00
#
_symmetry.space_group_name_H-M   'P 1'
#
loop_
_entity.id
_entity.type
_entity.pdbx_description
1 polymer ?
#
loop_
_entity_poly.entity_id
_entity_poly.type
_entity_poly.pdbx_seq_one_letter_code
_entity_poly.pdbx_strand_id
1 'polypeptide(L)'
;MSIEYLLLLINIILGIYYKYKLCVSTYVYSLCYHTFIYSYIVYQRESYESRVMRRNRKKSDFTNFISFLRSVNKEVKKVNLDSNSLKLINLHNNRIILLYRAALKYFDYDLSLWTKYIEFLMKYKNPTRVQNVINHALLLHGNISDSLYIYAVKIEIEFLKNIQKAREIYASGLEVHKYSSNLYFEAFKCELTNSKMLIQEVFNSGKELVSNDPALDVSVAKVIFESAVQNIKEDTDLFFQMYNAATQYNFSLDLSKEIKK
;
A
#
# COMPACT_ATOMS: atom_id res chain seq x y z
N MET A 1 14.09 -15.22 24.47
CA MET A 1 14.60 -15.06 23.08
C MET A 1 15.98 -15.71 23.06
N SER A 2 16.14 -16.88 22.44
CA SER A 2 17.38 -17.65 22.55
C SER A 2 18.54 -16.92 21.86
N ILE A 3 19.74 -17.04 22.42
CA ILE A 3 20.99 -16.47 21.87
C ILE A 3 21.20 -16.94 20.41
N GLU A 4 20.76 -18.15 20.09
CA GLU A 4 20.75 -18.72 18.74
C GLU A 4 19.91 -17.89 17.75
N TYR A 5 18.75 -17.37 18.16
CA TYR A 5 17.90 -16.54 17.30
C TYR A 5 18.57 -15.18 17.01
N LEU A 6 19.31 -14.64 17.99
CA LEU A 6 20.07 -13.40 17.83
C LEU A 6 21.26 -13.60 16.88
N LEU A 7 21.98 -14.72 17.01
CA LEU A 7 23.08 -15.10 16.14
C LEU A 7 22.62 -15.37 14.70
N LEU A 8 21.45 -16.00 14.51
CA LEU A 8 20.85 -16.20 13.20
C LEU A 8 20.52 -14.86 12.53
N LEU A 9 19.93 -13.92 13.27
CA LEU A 9 19.64 -12.56 12.80
C LEU A 9 20.93 -11.80 12.45
N ILE A 10 21.97 -11.90 13.29
CA ILE A 10 23.28 -11.28 13.03
C ILE A 10 23.94 -11.87 11.80
N ASN A 11 23.90 -13.20 11.61
CA ASN A 11 24.46 -13.87 10.44
C ASN A 11 23.67 -13.58 9.16
N ILE A 12 22.36 -13.40 9.23
CA ILE A 12 21.55 -12.95 8.08
C ILE A 12 21.89 -11.50 7.74
N ILE A 13 22.03 -10.62 8.73
CA ILE A 13 22.37 -9.21 8.55
C ILE A 13 23.80 -9.06 8.00
N LEU A 14 24.77 -9.79 8.55
CA LEU A 14 26.17 -9.81 8.12
C LEU A 14 26.32 -10.53 6.76
N GLY A 15 25.61 -11.62 6.51
CA GLY A 15 25.60 -12.31 5.23
C GLY A 15 25.05 -11.43 4.10
N ILE A 16 23.98 -10.67 4.37
CA ILE A 16 23.49 -9.63 3.45
C ILE A 16 24.53 -8.52 3.30
N TYR A 17 25.19 -8.09 4.38
CA TYR A 17 26.23 -7.05 4.37
C TYR A 17 27.44 -7.43 3.50
N TYR A 18 27.99 -8.64 3.66
CA TYR A 18 29.14 -9.12 2.87
C TYR A 18 28.76 -9.41 1.42
N LYS A 19 27.59 -10.00 1.16
CA LYS A 19 27.09 -10.24 -0.21
C LYS A 19 26.79 -8.91 -0.93
N TYR A 20 26.32 -7.87 -0.23
CA TYR A 20 26.19 -6.51 -0.78
C TYR A 20 27.54 -5.81 -0.98
N LYS A 21 28.51 -6.00 -0.07
CA LYS A 21 29.84 -5.38 -0.18
C LYS A 21 30.59 -5.93 -1.39
N LEU A 22 30.55 -7.26 -1.61
CA LEU A 22 31.13 -7.91 -2.79
C LEU A 22 30.39 -7.56 -4.10
N CYS A 23 29.05 -7.57 -4.09
CA CYS A 23 28.23 -7.32 -5.28
C CYS A 23 28.14 -5.83 -5.68
N VAL A 24 28.45 -4.89 -4.79
CA VAL A 24 28.58 -3.46 -5.15
C VAL A 24 30.04 -3.11 -5.47
N SER A 25 31.00 -3.77 -4.83
CA SER A 25 32.43 -3.66 -5.17
C SER A 25 32.62 -3.99 -6.64
N THR A 26 32.19 -5.15 -7.15
CA THR A 26 32.45 -5.59 -8.53
C THR A 26 31.57 -4.97 -9.63
N TYR A 27 30.41 -4.38 -9.33
CA TYR A 27 29.43 -4.00 -10.36
C TYR A 27 29.48 -2.54 -10.82
N VAL A 28 30.17 -1.66 -10.09
CA VAL A 28 30.40 -0.28 -10.53
C VAL A 28 31.58 -0.19 -11.52
N TYR A 29 32.27 -1.31 -11.80
CA TYR A 29 33.53 -1.34 -12.55
C TYR A 29 33.44 -1.08 -14.07
N SER A 30 32.27 -0.83 -14.66
CA SER A 30 32.16 -0.77 -16.14
C SER A 30 31.74 0.56 -16.77
N LEU A 31 31.26 1.58 -16.05
CA LEU A 31 30.89 2.86 -16.68
C LEU A 31 31.15 4.08 -15.77
N CYS A 32 32.22 4.80 -16.10
CA CYS A 32 32.48 6.24 -15.90
C CYS A 32 31.75 6.99 -14.78
N TYR A 33 32.42 7.24 -13.64
CA TYR A 33 32.32 8.48 -12.86
C TYR A 33 33.63 8.75 -12.12
N HIS A 34 34.08 10.02 -12.09
CA HIS A 34 35.26 10.48 -11.37
C HIS A 34 35.34 9.83 -9.97
N THR A 35 36.49 9.23 -9.64
CA THR A 35 36.76 8.45 -8.41
C THR A 35 36.25 9.11 -7.12
N PHE A 36 36.20 10.44 -7.10
CA PHE A 36 35.69 11.25 -5.99
C PHE A 36 34.19 11.08 -5.71
N ILE A 37 33.33 11.06 -6.74
CA ILE A 37 31.87 10.94 -6.58
C ILE A 37 31.52 9.56 -6.03
N TYR A 38 32.21 8.53 -6.53
CA TYR A 38 32.07 7.17 -6.02
C TYR A 38 32.42 7.07 -4.53
N SER A 39 33.61 7.55 -4.15
CA SER A 39 34.06 7.54 -2.76
C SER A 39 33.10 8.29 -1.84
N TYR A 40 32.52 9.40 -2.32
CA TYR A 40 31.50 10.14 -1.58
C TYR A 40 30.21 9.32 -1.38
N ILE A 41 29.69 8.66 -2.42
CA ILE A 41 28.48 7.83 -2.31
C ILE A 41 28.69 6.66 -1.33
N VAL A 42 29.86 6.00 -1.40
CA VAL A 42 30.23 4.91 -0.49
C VAL A 42 30.32 5.41 0.95
N TYR A 43 31.04 6.51 1.17
CA TYR A 43 31.16 7.14 2.49
C TYR A 43 29.79 7.52 3.08
N GLN A 44 28.92 8.14 2.28
CA GLN A 44 27.58 8.53 2.73
C GLN A 44 26.74 7.30 3.09
N ARG A 45 26.82 6.22 2.31
CA ARG A 45 26.14 4.97 2.62
C ARG A 45 26.61 4.38 3.95
N GLU A 46 27.91 4.30 4.19
CA GLU A 46 28.48 3.80 5.46
C GLU A 46 28.06 4.66 6.66
N SER A 47 28.04 5.99 6.47
CA SER A 47 27.53 6.95 7.46
C SER A 47 26.04 6.76 7.76
N TYR A 48 25.21 6.45 6.76
CA TYR A 48 23.82 6.08 7.01
C TYR A 48 23.71 4.73 7.73
N GLU A 49 24.44 3.71 7.30
CA GLU A 49 24.41 2.37 7.91
C GLU A 49 24.78 2.42 9.40
N SER A 50 25.82 3.16 9.77
CA SER A 50 26.21 3.33 11.18
C SER A 50 25.11 4.01 12.00
N ARG A 51 24.45 5.03 11.46
CA ARG A 51 23.32 5.72 12.11
C ARG A 51 22.12 4.82 12.35
N VAL A 52 21.78 3.91 11.42
CA VAL A 52 20.64 3.01 11.59
C VAL A 52 20.95 1.89 12.61
N MET A 53 22.23 1.55 12.78
CA MET A 53 22.70 0.50 13.69
C MET A 53 22.92 0.97 15.13
N ARG A 54 22.94 2.28 15.38
CA ARG A 54 23.18 2.83 16.73
C ARG A 54 22.13 2.36 17.74
N ARG A 55 22.48 2.38 19.04
CA ARG A 55 21.58 1.98 20.14
C ARG A 55 20.33 2.87 20.18
N ASN A 56 20.51 4.18 20.20
CA ASN A 56 19.43 5.18 20.22
C ASN A 56 18.95 5.48 18.81
N ARG A 57 18.19 4.55 18.23
CA ARG A 57 17.66 4.66 16.86
C ARG A 57 16.66 5.81 16.78
N LYS A 58 16.78 6.64 15.74
CA LYS A 58 15.78 7.66 15.42
C LYS A 58 15.10 7.30 14.11
N LYS A 59 13.78 7.54 14.03
CA LYS A 59 13.01 7.41 12.79
C LYS A 59 13.69 8.13 11.61
N SER A 60 14.22 9.32 11.88
CA SER A 60 14.95 10.14 10.89
C SER A 60 16.13 9.40 10.24
N ASP A 61 16.81 8.50 10.97
CA ASP A 61 17.96 7.76 10.43
C ASP A 61 17.51 6.85 9.28
N PHE A 62 16.38 6.17 9.45
CA PHE A 62 15.80 5.29 8.44
C PHE A 62 15.24 6.11 7.26
N THR A 63 14.46 7.15 7.54
CA THR A 63 13.85 7.96 6.47
C THR A 63 14.90 8.68 5.64
N ASN A 64 15.95 9.20 6.26
CA ASN A 64 17.03 9.87 5.54
C ASN A 64 17.83 8.88 4.67
N PHE A 65 18.08 7.66 5.18
CA PHE A 65 18.75 6.64 4.38
C PHE A 65 17.90 6.19 3.19
N ILE A 66 16.58 5.99 3.39
CA ILE A 66 15.64 5.69 2.31
C ILE A 66 15.66 6.81 1.26
N SER A 67 15.59 8.08 1.69
CA SER A 67 15.65 9.24 0.79
C SER A 67 16.96 9.31 0.00
N PHE A 68 18.10 9.04 0.65
CA PHE A 68 19.40 8.96 -0.02
C PHE A 68 19.45 7.86 -1.09
N LEU A 69 19.00 6.65 -0.79
CA LEU A 69 18.98 5.56 -1.79
C LEU A 69 18.06 5.90 -2.96
N ARG A 70 16.94 6.57 -2.70
CA ARG A 70 16.01 7.04 -3.75
C ARG A 70 16.63 8.14 -4.60
N SER A 71 17.39 9.09 -4.01
CA SER A 71 18.06 10.13 -4.78
C SER A 71 19.16 9.56 -5.66
N VAL A 72 19.95 8.61 -5.16
CA VAL A 72 20.96 7.89 -5.97
C VAL A 72 20.29 7.16 -7.13
N ASN A 73 19.21 6.41 -6.88
CA ASN A 73 18.45 5.74 -7.93
C ASN A 73 17.89 6.72 -8.98
N LYS A 74 17.49 7.94 -8.57
CA LYS A 74 17.00 8.96 -9.51
C LYS A 74 18.11 9.44 -10.43
N GLU A 75 19.31 9.68 -9.90
CA GLU A 75 20.46 10.11 -10.73
C GLU A 75 20.92 8.99 -11.66
N VAL A 76 21.04 7.74 -11.18
CA VAL A 76 21.41 6.58 -12.03
C VAL A 76 20.47 6.45 -13.23
N LYS A 77 19.15 6.64 -13.03
CA LYS A 77 18.16 6.59 -14.11
C LYS A 77 18.32 7.69 -15.17
N LYS A 78 18.91 8.84 -14.83
CA LYS A 78 19.12 9.95 -15.78
C LYS A 78 20.32 9.72 -16.70
N VAL A 79 21.32 9.01 -16.19
CA VAL A 79 22.62 8.85 -16.87
C VAL A 79 22.50 7.80 -17.96
N ASN A 80 22.17 6.56 -17.58
CA ASN A 80 21.94 5.46 -18.51
C ASN A 80 21.21 4.31 -17.83
N LEU A 81 20.27 3.68 -18.55
CA LEU A 81 19.53 2.50 -18.11
C LEU A 81 20.09 1.24 -18.76
N ASP A 82 21.29 0.85 -18.34
CA ASP A 82 21.90 -0.42 -18.72
C ASP A 82 21.58 -1.53 -17.69
N SER A 83 22.08 -2.75 -17.97
CA SER A 83 21.88 -3.91 -17.09
C SER A 83 22.44 -3.68 -15.68
N ASN A 84 23.55 -2.94 -15.55
CA ASN A 84 24.20 -2.70 -14.27
C ASN A 84 23.44 -1.65 -13.43
N SER A 85 22.98 -0.56 -14.05
CA SER A 85 22.06 0.41 -13.46
C SER A 85 20.82 -0.28 -12.91
N LEU A 86 20.22 -1.20 -13.67
CA LEU A 86 19.04 -1.94 -13.21
C LEU A 86 19.35 -2.84 -12.00
N LYS A 87 20.49 -3.56 -12.00
CA LYS A 87 20.95 -4.37 -10.86
C LYS A 87 21.14 -3.52 -9.61
N LEU A 88 21.83 -2.38 -9.73
CA LEU A 88 22.05 -1.44 -8.62
C LEU A 88 20.73 -0.90 -8.06
N ILE A 89 19.82 -0.45 -8.92
CA ILE A 89 18.51 0.05 -8.51
C ILE A 89 17.73 -1.04 -7.76
N ASN A 90 17.77 -2.28 -8.23
CA ASN A 90 17.11 -3.41 -7.57
C ASN A 90 17.73 -3.72 -6.20
N LEU A 91 19.06 -3.64 -6.07
CA LEU A 91 19.73 -3.74 -4.77
C LEU A 91 19.25 -2.61 -3.83
N HIS A 92 19.28 -1.36 -4.27
CA HIS A 92 18.78 -0.25 -3.45
C HIS A 92 17.31 -0.42 -3.07
N ASN A 93 16.44 -0.88 -3.97
CA ASN A 93 15.03 -1.12 -3.67
C ASN A 93 14.85 -2.22 -2.62
N ASN A 94 15.59 -3.33 -2.72
CA ASN A 94 15.60 -4.37 -1.70
C ASN A 94 16.09 -3.83 -0.35
N ARG A 95 17.10 -2.96 -0.36
CA ARG A 95 17.58 -2.32 0.86
C ARG A 95 16.53 -1.37 1.47
N ILE A 96 15.80 -0.61 0.65
CA ILE A 96 14.71 0.26 1.11
C ILE A 96 13.60 -0.57 1.78
N ILE A 97 13.24 -1.74 1.22
CA ILE A 97 12.27 -2.66 1.85
C ILE A 97 12.75 -3.09 3.23
N LEU A 98 14.03 -3.49 3.36
CA LEU A 98 14.61 -3.86 4.65
C LEU A 98 14.64 -2.69 5.63
N LEU A 99 14.91 -1.47 5.17
CA LEU A 99 14.90 -0.27 6.00
C LEU A 99 13.50 0.06 6.53
N TYR A 100 12.46 -0.03 5.69
CA TYR A 100 11.08 0.14 6.16
C TYR A 100 10.70 -0.92 7.19
N ARG A 101 10.97 -2.19 6.92
CA ARG A 101 10.70 -3.29 7.86
C ARG A 101 11.42 -3.09 9.19
N ALA A 102 12.69 -2.68 9.14
CA ALA A 102 13.47 -2.41 10.34
C ALA A 102 12.96 -1.17 11.09
N ALA A 103 12.54 -0.11 10.38
CA ALA A 103 11.96 1.08 10.99
C ALA A 103 10.64 0.76 11.70
N LEU A 104 9.74 0.02 11.02
CA LEU A 104 8.44 -0.40 11.58
C LEU A 104 8.58 -1.35 12.77
N LYS A 105 9.73 -2.01 12.98
CA LYS A 105 9.99 -2.77 14.22
C LYS A 105 10.10 -1.86 15.46
N TYR A 106 10.53 -0.61 15.28
CA TYR A 106 10.78 0.33 16.38
C TYR A 106 9.77 1.49 16.42
N PHE A 107 9.12 1.79 15.30
CA PHE A 107 8.23 2.93 15.11
C PHE A 107 6.92 2.48 14.43
N ASP A 108 6.37 1.35 14.87
CA ASP A 108 5.09 0.80 14.37
C ASP A 108 3.92 1.78 14.61
N TYR A 109 3.94 2.55 15.69
CA TYR A 109 2.92 3.57 15.96
C TYR A 109 2.79 4.67 14.88
N ASP A 110 3.77 4.84 13.97
CA ASP A 110 3.76 5.89 12.96
C ASP A 110 3.02 5.44 11.68
N LEU A 111 1.72 5.79 11.57
CA LEU A 111 0.90 5.52 10.39
C LEU A 111 1.50 6.10 9.09
N SER A 112 2.20 7.25 9.14
CA SER A 112 2.85 7.81 7.95
C SER A 112 3.95 6.88 7.42
N LEU A 113 4.63 6.15 8.30
CA LEU A 113 5.67 5.20 7.92
C LEU A 113 5.07 3.97 7.23
N TRP A 114 3.92 3.47 7.70
CA TRP A 114 3.15 2.41 7.04
C TRP A 114 2.72 2.83 5.64
N THR A 115 2.06 3.98 5.50
CA THR A 115 1.59 4.50 4.20
C THR A 115 2.74 4.66 3.21
N LYS A 116 3.87 5.26 3.62
CA LYS A 116 5.05 5.41 2.76
C LYS A 116 5.67 4.09 2.33
N TYR A 117 5.61 3.07 3.18
CA TYR A 117 6.09 1.74 2.84
C TYR A 117 5.16 1.05 1.82
N ILE A 118 3.85 1.12 2.04
CA ILE A 118 2.83 0.60 1.12
C ILE A 118 2.95 1.26 -0.25
N GLU A 119 3.02 2.60 -0.32
CA GLU A 119 3.24 3.35 -1.56
C GLU A 119 4.52 2.94 -2.30
N PHE A 120 5.59 2.67 -1.56
CA PHE A 120 6.84 2.20 -2.15
C PHE A 120 6.67 0.80 -2.77
N LEU A 121 5.98 -0.11 -2.09
CA LEU A 121 5.71 -1.46 -2.60
C LEU A 121 4.76 -1.45 -3.81
N MET A 122 3.76 -0.57 -3.83
CA MET A 122 2.88 -0.38 -4.99
C MET A 122 3.67 0.08 -6.22
N LYS A 123 4.59 1.05 -6.05
CA LYS A 123 5.50 1.50 -7.13
C LYS A 123 6.43 0.38 -7.61
N TYR A 124 6.80 -0.55 -6.74
CA TYR A 124 7.60 -1.72 -7.08
C TYR A 124 6.75 -2.91 -7.62
N LYS A 125 5.44 -2.72 -7.79
CA LYS A 125 4.49 -3.73 -8.30
C LYS A 125 4.60 -5.08 -7.58
N ASN A 126 4.65 -5.05 -6.24
CA ASN A 126 4.69 -6.27 -5.42
C ASN A 126 3.38 -6.46 -4.64
N PRO A 127 2.29 -6.96 -5.29
CA PRO A 127 0.96 -7.01 -4.71
C PRO A 127 0.89 -7.88 -3.45
N THR A 128 1.57 -9.03 -3.44
CA THR A 128 1.61 -9.93 -2.27
C THR A 128 2.20 -9.24 -1.04
N ARG A 129 3.28 -8.46 -1.21
CA ARG A 129 3.86 -7.71 -0.08
C ARG A 129 2.97 -6.55 0.34
N VAL A 130 2.31 -5.86 -0.60
CA VAL A 130 1.34 -4.80 -0.29
C VAL A 130 0.24 -5.37 0.62
N GLN A 131 -0.38 -6.48 0.22
CA GLN A 131 -1.41 -7.15 1.02
C GLN A 131 -0.92 -7.49 2.44
N ASN A 132 0.26 -8.11 2.55
CA ASN A 132 0.80 -8.51 3.85
C ASN A 132 1.04 -7.31 4.78
N VAL A 133 1.47 -6.17 4.23
CA VAL A 133 1.71 -4.96 5.01
C VAL A 133 0.39 -4.31 5.43
N ILE A 134 -0.61 -4.29 4.55
CA ILE A 134 -1.97 -3.81 4.89
C ILE A 134 -2.57 -4.64 6.01
N ASN A 135 -2.54 -5.97 5.90
CA ASN A 135 -3.08 -6.87 6.93
C ASN A 135 -2.39 -6.65 8.28
N HIS A 136 -1.07 -6.45 8.27
CA HIS A 136 -0.31 -6.18 9.49
C HIS A 136 -0.65 -4.81 10.10
N ALA A 137 -0.77 -3.77 9.26
CA ALA A 137 -1.13 -2.44 9.73
C ALA A 137 -2.55 -2.45 10.35
N LEU A 138 -3.52 -3.09 9.69
CA LEU A 138 -4.89 -3.23 10.21
C LEU A 138 -4.94 -4.03 11.51
N LEU A 139 -4.13 -5.08 11.64
CA LEU A 139 -4.06 -5.86 12.88
C LEU A 139 -3.58 -5.01 14.07
N LEU A 140 -2.59 -4.13 13.85
CA LEU A 140 -2.02 -3.31 14.93
C LEU A 140 -2.80 -2.02 15.22
N HIS A 141 -3.39 -1.42 14.19
CA HIS A 141 -3.92 -0.05 14.27
C HIS A 141 -5.35 0.10 13.77
N GLY A 142 -5.96 -0.98 13.26
CA GLY A 142 -7.31 -0.95 12.70
C GLY A 142 -8.35 -0.49 13.72
N ASN A 143 -8.22 -0.85 14.99
CA ASN A 143 -9.14 -0.41 16.04
C ASN A 143 -9.06 1.08 16.39
N ILE A 144 -7.94 1.74 16.07
CA ILE A 144 -7.69 3.14 16.43
C ILE A 144 -8.16 4.10 15.35
N SER A 145 -8.07 3.72 14.07
CA SER A 145 -8.35 4.63 12.96
C SER A 145 -9.10 3.98 11.80
N ASP A 146 -10.27 4.54 11.50
CA ASP A 146 -11.04 4.27 10.30
C ASP A 146 -10.30 4.62 9.01
N SER A 147 -9.45 5.65 9.04
CA SER A 147 -8.65 6.11 7.89
C SER A 147 -7.78 4.99 7.31
N LEU A 148 -7.32 4.05 8.14
CA LEU A 148 -6.53 2.91 7.70
C LEU A 148 -7.37 1.88 6.95
N TYR A 149 -8.61 1.62 7.40
CA TYR A 149 -9.57 0.78 6.68
C TYR A 149 -9.93 1.41 5.33
N ILE A 150 -10.24 2.72 5.32
CA ILE A 150 -10.54 3.49 4.10
C ILE A 150 -9.36 3.38 3.11
N TYR A 151 -8.13 3.57 3.59
CA TYR A 151 -6.92 3.46 2.77
C TYR A 151 -6.72 2.04 2.23
N ALA A 152 -6.95 1.02 3.05
CA ALA A 152 -6.84 -0.38 2.64
C ALA A 152 -7.87 -0.75 1.56
N VAL A 153 -9.13 -0.37 1.73
CA VAL A 153 -10.21 -0.60 0.74
C VAL A 153 -9.85 0.03 -0.61
N LYS A 154 -9.36 1.28 -0.62
CA LYS A 154 -8.91 1.94 -1.86
C LYS A 154 -7.82 1.15 -2.56
N ILE A 155 -6.84 0.64 -1.83
CA ILE A 155 -5.75 -0.16 -2.43
C ILE A 155 -6.27 -1.48 -2.98
N GLU A 156 -7.18 -2.15 -2.28
CA GLU A 156 -7.78 -3.40 -2.77
C GLU A 156 -8.50 -3.20 -4.10
N ILE A 157 -9.22 -2.09 -4.26
CA ILE A 157 -9.97 -1.79 -5.48
C ILE A 157 -9.05 -1.29 -6.60
N GLU A 158 -8.25 -0.26 -6.33
CA GLU A 158 -7.51 0.48 -7.36
C GLU A 158 -6.23 -0.24 -7.80
N PHE A 159 -5.54 -0.92 -6.89
CA PHE A 159 -4.23 -1.50 -7.15
C PHE A 159 -4.26 -3.04 -7.18
N LEU A 160 -4.85 -3.70 -6.18
CA LEU A 160 -4.87 -5.16 -6.10
C LEU A 160 -6.00 -5.78 -6.93
N LYS A 161 -7.05 -5.01 -7.23
CA LYS A 161 -8.25 -5.43 -7.95
C LYS A 161 -8.93 -6.64 -7.31
N ASN A 162 -8.97 -6.68 -5.98
CA ASN A 162 -9.56 -7.77 -5.21
C ASN A 162 -10.79 -7.29 -4.44
N ILE A 163 -11.94 -7.30 -5.11
CA ILE A 163 -13.21 -6.89 -4.51
C ILE A 163 -13.56 -7.73 -3.28
N GLN A 164 -13.36 -9.05 -3.34
CA GLN A 164 -13.70 -9.92 -2.22
C GLN A 164 -12.90 -9.54 -0.96
N LYS A 165 -11.62 -9.21 -1.13
CA LYS A 165 -10.80 -8.74 0.00
C LYS A 165 -11.22 -7.35 0.48
N ALA A 166 -11.57 -6.45 -0.44
CA ALA A 166 -12.13 -5.14 -0.08
C ALA A 166 -13.40 -5.29 0.78
N ARG A 167 -14.28 -6.26 0.47
CA ARG A 167 -15.46 -6.59 1.26
C ARG A 167 -15.15 -7.04 2.67
N GLU A 168 -14.22 -7.97 2.82
CA GLU A 168 -13.76 -8.42 4.15
C GLU A 168 -13.23 -7.23 4.97
N ILE A 169 -12.45 -6.35 4.34
CA ILE A 169 -11.84 -5.20 5.01
C ILE A 169 -12.89 -4.17 5.40
N TYR A 170 -13.77 -3.73 4.49
CA TYR A 170 -14.77 -2.72 4.87
C TYR A 170 -15.80 -3.28 5.86
N ALA A 171 -16.18 -4.55 5.76
CA ALA A 171 -17.15 -5.16 6.67
C ALA A 171 -16.59 -5.20 8.09
N SER A 172 -15.36 -5.72 8.26
CA SER A 172 -14.64 -5.67 9.53
C SER A 172 -14.43 -4.23 10.01
N GLY A 173 -14.14 -3.30 9.11
CA GLY A 173 -13.96 -1.90 9.46
C GLY A 173 -15.24 -1.25 9.99
N LEU A 174 -16.41 -1.56 9.42
CA LEU A 174 -17.70 -1.02 9.84
C LEU A 174 -18.19 -1.63 11.16
N GLU A 175 -17.80 -2.86 11.49
CA GLU A 175 -18.03 -3.44 12.82
C GLU A 175 -17.32 -2.62 13.91
N VAL A 176 -16.11 -2.13 13.62
CA VAL A 176 -15.28 -1.38 14.56
C VAL A 176 -15.59 0.12 14.54
N HIS A 177 -15.83 0.68 13.35
CA HIS A 177 -16.02 2.11 13.08
C HIS A 177 -17.39 2.40 12.47
N LYS A 178 -18.45 1.96 13.14
CA LYS A 178 -19.85 2.09 12.70
C LYS A 178 -20.35 3.51 12.42
N TYR A 179 -19.60 4.55 12.82
CA TYR A 179 -19.94 5.96 12.58
C TYR A 179 -19.03 6.62 11.56
N SER A 180 -18.18 5.87 10.84
CA SER A 180 -17.27 6.42 9.84
C SER A 180 -17.97 6.62 8.50
N SER A 181 -18.41 7.84 8.23
CA SER A 181 -19.02 8.22 6.96
C SER A 181 -18.13 7.90 5.76
N ASN A 182 -16.84 8.21 5.88
CA ASN A 182 -15.88 7.96 4.81
C ASN A 182 -15.72 6.45 4.51
N LEU A 183 -15.79 5.58 5.53
CA LEU A 183 -15.73 4.13 5.32
C LEU A 183 -17.00 3.60 4.65
N TYR A 184 -18.18 4.10 5.04
CA TYR A 184 -19.42 3.79 4.33
C TYR A 184 -19.37 4.23 2.86
N PHE A 185 -18.83 5.41 2.57
CA PHE A 185 -18.71 5.89 1.20
C PHE A 185 -17.77 5.01 0.36
N GLU A 186 -16.61 4.62 0.90
CA GLU A 186 -15.70 3.72 0.17
C GLU A 186 -16.28 2.30 0.01
N ALA A 187 -17.01 1.79 1.00
CA ALA A 187 -17.73 0.52 0.87
C ALA A 187 -18.80 0.59 -0.24
N PHE A 188 -19.57 1.68 -0.28
CA PHE A 188 -20.57 1.93 -1.32
C PHE A 188 -19.94 1.98 -2.72
N LYS A 189 -18.85 2.72 -2.88
CA LYS A 189 -18.08 2.77 -4.13
C LYS A 189 -17.50 1.42 -4.54
N CYS A 190 -17.06 0.62 -3.57
CA CYS A 190 -16.56 -0.73 -3.82
C CYS A 190 -17.62 -1.57 -4.55
N GLU A 191 -18.85 -1.55 -4.05
CA GLU A 191 -19.95 -2.34 -4.61
C GLU A 191 -20.41 -1.83 -5.98
N LEU A 192 -20.50 -0.51 -6.19
CA LEU A 192 -20.77 0.04 -7.52
C LEU A 192 -19.68 -0.34 -8.54
N THR A 193 -18.42 -0.34 -8.12
CA THR A 193 -17.29 -0.73 -8.96
C THR A 193 -17.38 -2.22 -9.31
N ASN A 194 -17.73 -3.07 -8.35
CA ASN A 194 -17.93 -4.49 -8.56
C ASN A 194 -19.07 -4.77 -9.57
N SER A 195 -20.24 -4.13 -9.39
CA SER A 195 -21.36 -4.27 -10.33
C SER A 195 -20.95 -3.85 -11.74
N LYS A 196 -20.23 -2.73 -11.88
CA LYS A 196 -19.68 -2.30 -13.18
C LYS A 196 -18.78 -3.36 -13.81
N MET A 197 -17.87 -3.95 -13.04
CA MET A 197 -16.93 -4.96 -13.54
C MET A 197 -17.67 -6.21 -14.01
N LEU A 198 -18.61 -6.72 -13.22
CA LEU A 198 -19.39 -7.91 -13.55
C LEU A 198 -20.28 -7.70 -14.78
N ILE A 199 -20.95 -6.55 -14.88
CA ILE A 199 -21.75 -6.20 -16.07
C ILE A 199 -20.86 -6.20 -17.32
N GLN A 200 -19.65 -5.64 -17.23
CA GLN A 200 -18.69 -5.62 -18.34
C GLN A 200 -18.21 -7.03 -18.71
N GLU A 201 -17.96 -7.90 -17.73
CA GLU A 201 -17.59 -9.30 -17.97
C GLU A 201 -18.71 -10.09 -18.65
N VAL A 202 -19.96 -9.93 -18.20
CA VAL A 202 -21.12 -10.57 -18.82
C VAL A 202 -21.29 -10.11 -20.27
N PHE A 203 -21.23 -8.81 -20.51
CA PHE A 203 -21.30 -8.22 -21.86
C PHE A 203 -20.21 -8.79 -22.78
N ASN A 204 -18.96 -8.88 -22.30
CA ASN A 204 -17.85 -9.42 -23.07
C ASN A 204 -18.00 -10.94 -23.34
N SER A 205 -18.65 -11.67 -22.45
CA SER A 205 -18.87 -13.12 -22.58
C SER A 205 -20.03 -13.48 -23.52
N GLY A 206 -20.83 -12.49 -23.95
CA GLY A 206 -22.02 -12.70 -24.78
C GLY A 206 -23.16 -13.46 -24.07
N LYS A 207 -23.05 -13.68 -22.76
CA LYS A 207 -24.12 -14.26 -21.94
C LYS A 207 -25.19 -13.20 -21.66
N GLU A 208 -26.44 -13.63 -21.57
CA GLU A 208 -27.50 -12.78 -21.06
C GLU A 208 -27.24 -12.41 -19.59
N LEU A 209 -27.57 -11.17 -19.22
CA LEU A 209 -27.52 -10.70 -17.85
C LEU A 209 -28.52 -11.51 -17.02
N VAL A 210 -28.03 -12.36 -16.13
CA VAL A 210 -28.88 -12.98 -15.11
C VAL A 210 -29.20 -11.90 -14.09
N SER A 211 -30.40 -11.34 -14.17
CA SER A 211 -30.84 -10.18 -13.39
C SER A 211 -30.91 -10.39 -11.87
N ASN A 212 -30.76 -11.63 -11.40
CA ASN A 212 -30.99 -12.00 -10.00
C ASN A 212 -29.69 -12.15 -9.17
N ASP A 213 -28.52 -11.84 -9.73
CA ASP A 213 -27.28 -11.80 -8.95
C ASP A 213 -27.25 -10.49 -8.12
N PRO A 214 -27.18 -10.56 -6.77
CA PRO A 214 -27.09 -9.38 -5.90
C PRO A 214 -25.90 -8.46 -6.20
N ALA A 215 -24.89 -8.99 -6.90
CA ALA A 215 -23.73 -8.23 -7.34
C ALA A 215 -24.00 -7.46 -8.66
N LEU A 216 -25.00 -7.86 -9.45
CA LEU A 216 -25.42 -7.21 -10.70
C LEU A 216 -26.53 -6.17 -10.51
N ASP A 217 -27.39 -6.34 -9.51
CA ASP A 217 -28.58 -5.49 -9.26
C ASP A 217 -28.36 -4.32 -8.30
N VAL A 218 -27.11 -4.10 -7.85
CA VAL A 218 -26.73 -3.05 -6.89
C VAL A 218 -27.31 -3.25 -5.48
N SER A 219 -27.90 -4.41 -5.18
CA SER A 219 -28.52 -4.72 -3.88
C SER A 219 -27.55 -4.55 -2.72
N VAL A 220 -26.29 -4.96 -2.87
CA VAL A 220 -25.28 -4.81 -1.80
C VAL A 220 -25.00 -3.33 -1.50
N ALA A 221 -24.89 -2.48 -2.53
CA ALA A 221 -24.72 -1.04 -2.34
C ALA A 221 -25.95 -0.40 -1.67
N LYS A 222 -27.16 -0.88 -1.99
CA LYS A 222 -28.39 -0.47 -1.30
C LYS A 222 -28.35 -0.83 0.19
N VAL A 223 -27.96 -2.05 0.54
CA VAL A 223 -27.82 -2.47 1.94
C VAL A 223 -26.80 -1.61 2.70
N ILE A 224 -25.69 -1.25 2.05
CA ILE A 224 -24.69 -0.34 2.63
C ILE A 224 -25.30 1.04 2.89
N PHE A 225 -26.06 1.58 1.94
CA PHE A 225 -26.75 2.87 2.11
C PHE A 225 -27.77 2.81 3.25
N GLU A 226 -28.61 1.77 3.32
CA GLU A 226 -29.59 1.60 4.40
C GLU A 226 -28.90 1.50 5.79
N SER A 227 -27.80 0.76 5.87
CA SER A 227 -26.96 0.69 7.07
C SER A 227 -26.35 2.05 7.43
N ALA A 228 -25.91 2.83 6.44
CA ALA A 228 -25.40 4.18 6.65
C ALA A 228 -26.49 5.12 7.19
N VAL A 229 -27.72 5.06 6.63
CA VAL A 229 -28.88 5.83 7.13
C VAL A 229 -29.19 5.45 8.57
N GLN A 230 -29.10 4.18 8.96
CA GLN A 230 -29.36 3.75 10.33
C GLN A 230 -28.31 4.26 11.32
N ASN A 231 -27.03 4.23 10.95
CA ASN A 231 -25.92 4.54 11.86
C ASN A 231 -25.48 6.02 11.83
N ILE A 232 -25.66 6.72 10.71
CA ILE A 232 -25.15 8.08 10.43
C ILE A 232 -26.29 8.95 9.88
N LYS A 233 -27.43 8.94 10.58
CA LYS A 233 -28.72 9.55 10.19
C LYS A 233 -28.65 10.99 9.67
N GLU A 234 -27.67 11.79 10.12
CA GLU A 234 -27.62 13.23 9.91
C GLU A 234 -26.48 13.68 8.97
N ASP A 235 -25.71 12.77 8.38
CA ASP A 235 -24.62 13.14 7.47
C ASP A 235 -25.13 13.33 6.04
N THR A 236 -25.65 14.52 5.77
CA THR A 236 -26.13 14.91 4.44
C THR A 236 -25.03 14.90 3.38
N ASP A 237 -23.79 15.18 3.77
CA ASP A 237 -22.65 15.20 2.85
C ASP A 237 -22.34 13.79 2.35
N LEU A 238 -22.38 12.79 3.24
CA LEU A 238 -22.26 11.37 2.89
C LEU A 238 -23.32 10.95 1.89
N PHE A 239 -24.59 11.25 2.16
CA PHE A 239 -25.68 10.84 1.27
C PHE A 239 -25.63 11.55 -0.08
N PHE A 240 -25.21 12.81 -0.11
CA PHE A 240 -24.96 13.52 -1.36
C PHE A 240 -23.79 12.90 -2.15
N GLN A 241 -22.72 12.48 -1.47
CA GLN A 241 -21.61 11.76 -2.11
C GLN A 241 -22.07 10.41 -2.68
N MET A 242 -22.85 9.63 -1.93
CA MET A 242 -23.42 8.36 -2.40
C MET A 242 -24.36 8.55 -3.60
N TYR A 243 -25.21 9.59 -3.55
CA TYR A 243 -26.05 9.99 -4.68
C TYR A 243 -25.20 10.28 -5.93
N ASN A 244 -24.19 11.14 -5.80
CA ASN A 244 -23.30 11.49 -6.91
C ASN A 244 -22.48 10.32 -7.45
N ALA A 245 -22.15 9.33 -6.60
CA ALA A 245 -21.49 8.11 -7.05
C ALA A 245 -22.45 7.20 -7.82
N ALA A 246 -23.71 7.05 -7.36
CA ALA A 246 -24.72 6.23 -8.01
C ALA A 246 -25.18 6.82 -9.37
N THR A 247 -25.20 8.14 -9.53
CA THR A 247 -25.60 8.77 -10.81
C THR A 247 -24.56 8.62 -11.91
N GLN A 248 -23.32 8.24 -11.59
CA GLN A 248 -22.27 7.98 -12.57
C GLN A 248 -22.51 6.72 -13.42
N TYR A 249 -23.40 5.83 -12.98
CA TYR A 249 -23.68 4.58 -13.69
C TYR A 249 -25.16 4.42 -14.01
N ASN A 250 -25.45 4.09 -15.27
CA ASN A 250 -26.82 3.90 -15.75
C ASN A 250 -27.56 2.78 -15.00
N PHE A 251 -26.85 1.72 -14.59
CA PHE A 251 -27.43 0.58 -13.87
C PHE A 251 -27.82 0.90 -12.42
N SER A 252 -27.30 1.98 -11.82
CA SER A 252 -27.60 2.38 -10.44
C SER A 252 -28.53 3.60 -10.35
N LEU A 253 -29.18 3.99 -11.45
CA LEU A 253 -30.08 5.16 -11.46
C LEU A 253 -31.29 4.99 -10.53
N ASP A 254 -31.84 3.79 -10.39
CA ASP A 254 -32.96 3.57 -9.49
C ASP A 254 -32.55 3.72 -8.01
N LEU A 255 -31.38 3.21 -7.63
CA LEU A 255 -30.79 3.46 -6.33
C LEU A 255 -30.55 4.97 -6.09
N SER A 256 -30.08 5.71 -7.10
CA SER A 256 -29.91 7.17 -6.97
C SER A 256 -31.23 7.92 -6.68
N LYS A 257 -32.36 7.43 -7.23
CA LYS A 257 -33.69 8.01 -6.95
C LYS A 257 -34.14 7.69 -5.53
N GLU A 258 -33.77 6.54 -5.00
CA GLU A 258 -34.05 6.17 -3.61
C GLU A 258 -33.24 7.03 -2.64
N ILE A 259 -31.94 7.23 -2.89
CA ILE A 259 -31.07 8.08 -2.04
C ILE A 259 -31.56 9.54 -2.00
N LYS A 260 -32.17 10.02 -3.09
CA LYS A 260 -32.69 11.39 -3.19
C LYS A 260 -33.93 11.64 -2.32
N LYS A 261 -34.68 10.60 -1.95
CA LYS A 261 -35.92 10.72 -1.17
C LYS A 261 -35.64 10.92 0.31
#